data_AF-A0A1V0USU6-F1
#
_entry.id   AF-A0A1V0USU6-F1
#
_cell.length_a   1.000
_cell.length_b   1.000
_cell.length_c   1.000
_cell.angle_alpha   90.00
_cell.angle_beta   90.00
_cell.angle_gamma   90.00
#
_symmetry.space_group_name_H-M   'P 1'
#
loop_
_entity.id
_entity.type
_entity.pdbx_description
1 polymer ?
#
loop_
_entity_poly.entity_id
_entity_poly.type
_entity_poly.pdbx_seq_one_letter_code
_entity_poly.pdbx_strand_id
1 'polypeptide(L)'
;MMEKVKTTVLAFLVGLSLLQTLLLSYSNPNYDPIPQNDYVKTEPLGSTVETKDLLFPDQIVLHLGNQAHTVLYPNIAKYYSIGNKIKGRTFEDVRRISQGITASGLEDARTKQPGIELRFSQGISLNILQKMFQFKGTCPRKIR
;
A
#
# COMPACT_ATOMS: atom_id res chain seq x y z
N MET A 1 -9.07 -20.95 -85.21
CA MET A 1 -9.22 -22.05 -84.21
C MET A 1 -8.44 -21.76 -82.93
N MET A 2 -7.21 -21.25 -83.02
CA MET A 2 -6.35 -20.91 -81.88
C MET A 2 -6.96 -19.92 -80.87
N GLU A 3 -7.71 -18.90 -81.34
CA GLU A 3 -8.37 -17.94 -80.44
C GLU A 3 -9.47 -18.56 -79.58
N LYS A 4 -10.21 -19.56 -80.10
CA LYS A 4 -11.21 -20.28 -79.30
C LYS A 4 -10.54 -21.11 -78.20
N VAL A 5 -9.39 -21.73 -78.51
CA VAL A 5 -8.61 -22.51 -77.54
C VAL A 5 -8.10 -21.61 -76.40
N LYS A 6 -7.53 -20.45 -76.73
CA LYS A 6 -7.06 -19.48 -75.72
C LYS A 6 -8.18 -19.05 -74.77
N THR A 7 -9.36 -18.73 -75.31
CA THR A 7 -10.51 -18.32 -74.50
C THR A 7 -11.04 -19.44 -73.60
N THR A 8 -11.12 -20.68 -74.11
CA THR A 8 -11.55 -21.83 -73.31
C THR A 8 -10.55 -22.15 -72.19
N VAL A 9 -9.26 -22.11 -72.49
CA VAL A 9 -8.19 -22.31 -71.48
C VAL A 9 -8.25 -21.21 -70.42
N LEU A 10 -8.42 -19.96 -70.83
CA LEU A 10 -8.52 -18.84 -69.88
C LEU A 10 -9.72 -19.00 -68.95
N ALA A 11 -10.91 -19.33 -69.50
CA ALA A 11 -12.11 -19.56 -68.71
C ALA A 11 -11.94 -20.71 -67.70
N PHE A 12 -11.29 -21.80 -68.14
CA PHE A 12 -10.97 -22.93 -67.27
C PHE A 12 -10.02 -22.54 -66.12
N LEU A 13 -8.95 -21.80 -66.42
CA LEU A 13 -7.99 -21.33 -65.42
C LEU A 13 -8.65 -20.40 -64.38
N VAL A 14 -9.52 -19.50 -64.84
CA VAL A 14 -10.29 -18.62 -63.95
C VAL A 14 -11.20 -19.45 -63.04
N GLY A 15 -11.91 -20.44 -63.59
CA GLY A 15 -12.74 -21.35 -62.80
C GLY A 15 -11.94 -22.13 -61.75
N LEU A 16 -10.75 -22.63 -62.13
CA LEU A 16 -9.87 -23.36 -61.21
C LEU A 16 -9.36 -22.46 -60.08
N SER A 17 -9.00 -21.21 -60.40
CA SER A 17 -8.55 -20.23 -59.40
C SER A 17 -9.62 -19.92 -58.36
N LEU A 18 -10.88 -19.76 -58.81
CA LEU A 18 -12.01 -19.56 -57.91
C LEU A 18 -12.25 -20.78 -57.02
N LEU A 19 -12.16 -21.99 -57.58
CA LEU A 19 -12.29 -23.24 -56.82
C LEU A 19 -11.19 -23.37 -55.76
N GLN A 20 -9.94 -23.09 -56.11
CA GLN A 20 -8.82 -23.12 -55.17
C GLN A 20 -9.01 -22.11 -54.04
N THR A 21 -9.45 -20.90 -54.37
CA THR A 21 -9.75 -19.85 -53.38
C THR A 21 -10.86 -20.29 -52.43
N LEU A 22 -11.90 -20.93 -52.95
CA LEU A 22 -12.97 -21.48 -52.12
C LEU A 22 -12.44 -22.56 -51.17
N LEU A 23 -11.65 -23.50 -51.66
CA LEU A 23 -11.05 -24.56 -50.82
C LEU A 23 -10.16 -23.98 -49.72
N LEU A 24 -9.33 -22.98 -50.03
CA LEU A 24 -8.45 -22.31 -49.06
C LEU A 24 -9.24 -21.50 -48.02
N SER A 25 -10.31 -20.82 -48.43
CA SER A 25 -11.13 -20.01 -47.53
C SER A 25 -11.89 -20.85 -46.50
N TYR A 26 -12.16 -22.12 -46.81
CA TYR A 26 -12.85 -23.06 -45.92
C TYR A 26 -11.93 -24.12 -45.31
N SER A 27 -10.64 -24.14 -45.68
CA SER A 27 -9.65 -24.96 -44.98
C SER A 27 -9.29 -24.28 -43.67
N ASN A 28 -9.80 -24.81 -42.55
CA ASN A 28 -9.27 -24.44 -41.24
C ASN A 28 -7.88 -25.07 -41.09
N PRO A 29 -6.81 -24.29 -40.92
CA PRO A 29 -5.56 -24.86 -40.48
C PRO A 29 -5.78 -25.44 -39.07
N ASN A 30 -5.31 -26.67 -38.84
CA ASN A 30 -5.24 -27.23 -37.49
C ASN A 30 -4.23 -26.40 -36.70
N TYR A 31 -4.71 -25.40 -35.96
CA TYR A 31 -3.88 -24.70 -34.99
C TYR A 31 -3.66 -25.62 -33.80
N ASP A 32 -2.40 -25.93 -33.50
CA ASP A 32 -2.09 -26.55 -32.22
C ASP A 32 -2.55 -25.62 -31.10
N PRO A 33 -3.32 -26.11 -30.11
CA PRO A 33 -3.70 -25.30 -28.97
C PRO A 33 -2.42 -24.90 -28.23
N ILE A 34 -2.16 -23.60 -28.13
CA ILE A 34 -1.12 -23.09 -27.24
C ILE A 34 -1.56 -23.46 -25.83
N PRO A 35 -0.82 -24.30 -25.09
CA PRO A 35 -1.18 -24.62 -23.72
C PRO A 35 -1.20 -23.32 -22.92
N GLN A 36 -2.33 -23.04 -22.27
CA GLN A 36 -2.38 -21.96 -21.29
C GLN A 36 -1.37 -22.33 -20.21
N ASN A 37 -0.28 -21.56 -20.10
CA ASN A 37 0.63 -21.69 -18.97
C ASN A 37 -0.21 -21.39 -17.71
N ASP A 38 -0.56 -22.43 -16.97
CA ASP A 38 -1.19 -22.27 -15.67
C ASP A 38 -0.28 -21.37 -14.85
N TYR A 39 -0.80 -20.20 -14.48
CA TYR A 39 -0.10 -19.26 -13.63
C TYR A 39 0.23 -19.98 -12.32
N VAL A 40 1.50 -20.35 -12.15
CA VAL A 40 1.98 -20.95 -10.91
C VAL A 40 1.92 -19.86 -9.85
N LYS A 41 0.90 -19.93 -9.01
CA LYS A 41 0.69 -19.00 -7.90
C LYS A 41 1.89 -19.17 -6.95
N THR A 42 2.84 -18.23 -7.00
CA THR A 42 4.01 -18.26 -6.13
C THR A 42 3.55 -18.13 -4.69
N GLU A 43 4.00 -19.02 -3.82
CA GLU A 43 3.78 -18.84 -2.39
C GLU A 43 4.39 -17.50 -1.95
N PRO A 44 3.68 -16.73 -1.10
CA PRO A 44 4.21 -15.47 -0.60
C PRO A 44 5.52 -15.75 0.16
N LEU A 45 6.62 -15.21 -0.35
CA LEU A 45 7.91 -15.25 0.32
C LEU A 45 7.86 -14.30 1.52
N GLY A 46 7.60 -14.86 2.71
CA GLY A 46 7.65 -14.16 3.99
C GLY A 46 6.31 -13.75 4.58
N SER A 47 6.35 -13.24 5.81
CA SER A 47 5.16 -12.78 6.53
C SER A 47 4.71 -11.42 6.03
N THR A 48 3.44 -11.28 5.67
CA THR A 48 2.82 -9.99 5.39
C THR A 48 2.66 -9.21 6.70
N VAL A 49 3.38 -8.09 6.84
CA VAL A 49 3.25 -7.18 8.00
C VAL A 49 2.41 -5.99 7.59
N GLU A 50 1.40 -5.64 8.39
CA GLU A 50 0.58 -4.47 8.12
C GLU A 50 1.38 -3.18 8.36
N THR A 51 1.09 -2.11 7.61
CA THR A 51 1.78 -0.81 7.77
C THR A 51 1.72 -0.26 9.20
N LYS A 52 0.65 -0.59 9.95
CA LYS A 52 0.48 -0.20 11.36
C LYS A 52 1.51 -0.82 12.30
N ASP A 53 2.10 -1.95 11.90
CA ASP A 53 3.09 -2.69 12.69
C ASP A 53 4.52 -2.29 12.33
N LEU A 54 4.71 -1.61 11.18
CA LEU A 54 5.98 -0.98 10.79
C LEU A 54 6.20 0.39 11.44
N LEU A 55 5.14 0.99 12.00
CA LEU A 55 5.20 2.31 12.61
C LEU A 55 5.09 2.17 14.12
N PHE A 56 6.22 2.34 14.80
CA PHE A 56 6.32 2.28 16.25
C PHE A 56 7.32 3.32 16.75
N PRO A 57 7.11 3.87 17.97
CA PRO A 57 8.09 4.77 18.58
C PRO A 57 9.37 4.02 18.96
N ASP A 58 10.53 4.65 18.85
CA ASP A 58 11.79 4.05 19.29
C ASP A 58 11.86 3.94 20.82
N GLN A 59 11.16 4.83 21.51
CA GLN A 59 11.05 4.82 22.96
C GLN A 59 9.74 5.46 23.43
N ILE A 60 9.25 4.93 24.55
CA ILE A 60 8.15 5.52 25.32
C ILE A 60 8.75 6.06 26.61
N VAL A 61 8.61 7.36 26.86
CA VAL A 61 9.05 7.99 28.11
C VAL A 61 7.84 8.22 29.00
N LEU A 62 7.87 7.60 30.17
CA LEU A 62 6.89 7.81 31.22
C LEU A 62 7.40 8.91 32.14
N HIS A 63 6.73 10.05 32.13
CA HIS A 63 6.97 11.16 33.05
C HIS A 63 6.13 10.93 34.30
N LEU A 64 6.77 10.86 35.47
CA LEU A 64 6.12 10.63 36.76
C LEU A 64 5.83 11.95 37.51
N GLY A 65 6.32 13.07 36.96
CA GLY A 65 6.39 14.36 37.64
C GLY A 65 7.65 14.49 38.51
N ASN A 66 7.90 15.71 38.98
CA ASN A 66 9.04 16.05 39.84
C ASN A 66 10.42 15.60 39.28
N GLN A 67 10.63 15.80 37.98
CA GLN A 67 11.84 15.44 37.22
C GLN A 67 12.14 13.93 37.12
N ALA A 68 11.24 13.07 37.61
CA ALA A 68 11.39 11.62 37.50
C ALA A 68 10.78 11.10 36.18
N HIS A 69 11.58 10.34 35.42
CA HIS A 69 11.14 9.71 34.18
C HIS A 69 11.68 8.29 34.03
N THR A 70 10.90 7.43 33.37
CA THR A 70 11.30 6.05 33.00
C THR A 70 11.23 5.90 31.50
N VAL A 71 12.31 5.40 30.90
CA VAL A 71 12.38 5.14 29.45
C VAL A 71 12.12 3.67 29.18
N LEU A 72 11.19 3.39 28.27
CA LEU A 72 10.85 2.05 27.82
C LEU A 72 11.29 1.87 26.38
N TYR A 73 12.10 0.84 26.14
CA TYR A 73 12.59 0.44 24.82
C TYR A 73 11.82 -0.77 24.28
N PRO A 74 11.74 -0.97 22.95
CA PRO A 74 11.03 -2.08 22.33
C PRO A 74 11.44 -3.47 22.80
N ASN A 75 12.67 -3.66 23.28
CA ASN A 75 13.15 -4.94 23.81
C ASN A 75 12.58 -5.30 25.20
N ILE A 76 11.83 -4.42 25.86
CA ILE A 76 11.27 -4.64 27.20
C ILE A 76 9.78 -4.97 27.09
N ALA A 77 9.30 -6.04 27.73
CA ALA A 77 7.88 -6.42 27.68
C ALA A 77 6.90 -5.30 28.10
N LYS A 78 7.31 -4.43 29.04
CA LYS A 78 6.53 -3.26 29.48
C LYS A 78 6.25 -2.27 28.34
N TYR A 79 7.15 -2.15 27.36
CA TYR A 79 6.96 -1.29 26.20
C TYR A 79 5.70 -1.68 25.42
N TYR A 80 5.53 -2.97 25.10
CA TYR A 80 4.36 -3.46 24.36
C TYR A 80 3.07 -3.32 25.17
N SER A 81 3.13 -3.59 26.48
CA SER A 81 1.97 -3.43 27.36
C SER A 81 1.46 -1.98 27.39
N ILE A 82 2.36 -1.01 27.57
CA ILE A 82 2.01 0.41 27.57
C ILE A 82 1.61 0.88 26.17
N GLY A 83 2.37 0.50 25.14
CA GLY A 83 2.08 0.87 23.76
C GLY A 83 0.70 0.40 23.30
N ASN A 84 0.32 -0.83 23.62
CA ASN A 84 -1.01 -1.38 23.29
C ASN A 84 -2.13 -0.64 24.04
N LYS A 85 -1.90 -0.25 25.31
CA LYS A 85 -2.87 0.58 26.05
C LYS A 85 -3.08 1.93 25.40
N ILE A 86 -2.03 2.58 24.91
CA ILE A 86 -2.12 3.89 24.24
C ILE A 86 -2.83 3.74 22.89
N LYS A 87 -2.50 2.72 22.09
CA LYS A 87 -3.17 2.42 20.81
C LYS A 87 -4.67 2.15 20.98
N GLY A 88 -5.07 1.55 22.10
CA GLY A 88 -6.47 1.30 22.44
C GLY A 88 -7.25 2.51 22.95
N ARG A 89 -6.60 3.66 23.18
CA ARG A 89 -7.28 4.89 23.60
C ARG A 89 -7.78 5.68 22.38
N THR A 90 -8.91 6.33 22.57
CA THR A 90 -9.43 7.32 21.62
C THR A 90 -9.03 8.71 22.09
N PHE A 91 -8.41 9.47 21.19
CA PHE A 91 -8.02 10.86 21.40
C PHE A 91 -9.05 11.77 20.76
N GLU A 92 -9.80 12.50 21.58
CA GLU A 92 -10.80 13.46 21.13
C GLU A 92 -10.19 14.86 21.02
N ASP A 93 -10.75 15.71 20.14
CA ASP A 93 -10.46 17.15 20.10
C ASP A 93 -8.97 17.52 19.97
N VAL A 94 -8.26 16.86 19.05
CA VAL A 94 -6.87 17.25 18.73
C VAL A 94 -6.83 18.65 18.14
N ARG A 95 -6.12 19.56 18.82
CA ARG A 95 -6.01 20.97 18.41
C ARG A 95 -4.54 21.35 18.21
N ARG A 96 -4.29 22.21 17.22
CA ARG A 96 -2.96 22.77 17.00
C ARG A 96 -2.72 23.91 18.00
N ILE A 97 -1.75 23.73 18.88
CA ILE A 97 -1.34 24.72 19.89
C ILE A 97 -0.06 25.43 19.43
N SER A 98 -0.08 26.11 18.27
CA SER A 98 1.13 26.77 17.76
C SER A 98 1.36 28.18 18.31
N GLN A 99 0.47 28.72 19.15
CA GLN A 99 0.53 30.11 19.61
C GLN A 99 0.63 30.29 21.14
N GLY A 100 0.95 29.24 21.90
CA GLY A 100 0.95 29.34 23.37
C GLY A 100 1.93 28.45 24.14
N ILE A 101 2.67 27.57 23.47
CA ILE A 101 3.71 26.77 24.15
C ILE A 101 5.05 27.42 23.90
N THR A 102 5.56 28.12 24.90
CA THR A 102 6.98 28.49 24.97
C THR A 102 7.81 27.23 25.17
N ALA A 103 9.08 27.22 24.72
CA ALA A 103 10.00 26.12 24.98
C ALA A 103 10.06 25.78 26.49
N SER A 104 9.98 26.80 27.35
CA SER A 104 9.90 26.64 28.81
C SER A 104 8.64 25.90 29.27
N GLY A 105 7.47 26.18 28.69
CA GLY A 105 6.22 25.52 29.04
C GLY A 105 6.20 24.03 28.65
N LEU A 106 6.86 23.66 27.56
CA LEU A 106 7.00 22.26 27.16
C LEU A 106 7.94 21.49 28.10
N GLU A 107 9.07 22.10 28.47
CA GLU A 107 10.00 21.52 29.43
C GLU A 107 9.37 21.38 30.83
N ASP A 108 8.59 22.36 31.25
CA ASP A 108 7.81 22.29 32.50
C ASP A 108 6.79 21.16 32.46
N ALA A 109 6.07 20.96 31.35
CA ALA A 109 5.14 19.84 31.20
C ALA A 109 5.84 18.48 31.28
N ARG A 110 7.05 18.37 30.69
CA ARG A 110 7.86 17.14 30.75
C ARG A 110 8.40 16.83 32.13
N THR A 111 8.81 17.85 32.90
CA THR A 111 9.45 17.64 34.20
C THR A 111 8.48 17.64 35.36
N LYS A 112 7.47 18.51 35.35
CA LYS A 112 6.62 18.73 36.53
C LYS A 112 5.36 17.89 36.55
N GLN A 113 4.86 17.50 35.38
CA GLN A 113 3.57 16.82 35.26
C GLN A 113 3.75 15.34 34.90
N PRO A 114 2.86 14.46 35.41
CA PRO A 114 2.81 13.09 34.95
C PRO A 114 2.28 13.03 33.51
N GLY A 115 2.93 12.24 32.66
CA GLY A 115 2.63 12.22 31.24
C GLY A 115 3.31 11.08 30.50
N ILE A 116 2.94 10.91 29.23
CA ILE A 116 3.55 9.92 28.35
C ILE A 116 4.05 10.63 27.11
N GLU A 117 5.32 10.42 26.78
CA GLU A 117 5.95 10.95 25.58
C GLU A 117 6.34 9.80 24.65
N LEU A 118 5.86 9.87 23.41
CA LEU A 118 6.19 8.95 22.34
C LEU A 118 7.26 9.60 21.46
N ARG A 119 8.45 9.01 21.40
CA ARG A 119 9.54 9.52 20.56
C ARG A 119 9.72 8.63 19.34
N PHE A 120 9.79 9.30 18.20
CA PHE A 120 10.04 8.69 16.90
C PHE A 120 11.35 9.24 16.35
N SER A 121 12.11 8.39 15.67
CA SER A 121 13.43 8.68 15.09
C SER A 121 13.34 9.78 14.03
N GLN A 122 12.21 9.83 13.33
CA GLN A 122 11.92 10.80 12.30
C GLN A 122 10.58 11.49 12.51
N GLY A 123 10.45 12.71 11.97
CA GLY A 123 9.20 13.46 12.00
C GLY A 123 8.08 12.70 11.29
N ILE A 124 7.00 12.39 12.00
CA ILE A 124 5.86 11.66 11.45
C ILE A 124 4.75 12.64 11.06
N SER A 125 4.18 12.44 9.88
CA SER A 125 3.01 13.22 9.44
C SER A 125 1.77 12.87 10.24
N LEU A 126 0.89 13.85 10.50
CA LEU A 126 -0.36 13.64 11.24
C LEU A 126 -1.23 12.54 10.60
N ASN A 127 -1.25 12.45 9.27
CA ASN A 127 -1.99 11.42 8.54
C ASN A 127 -1.52 10.00 8.86
N ILE A 128 -0.22 9.82 9.12
CA ILE A 128 0.34 8.52 9.51
C ILE A 128 -0.04 8.22 10.95
N LEU A 129 0.06 9.22 11.83
CA LEU A 129 -0.33 9.08 13.23
C LEU A 129 -1.81 8.67 13.36
N GLN A 130 -2.68 9.20 12.50
CA GLN A 130 -4.10 8.84 12.41
C GLN A 130 -4.38 7.39 12.04
N LYS A 131 -3.43 6.70 11.40
CA LYS A 131 -3.56 5.26 11.11
C LYS A 131 -3.14 4.40 12.30
N MET A 132 -2.35 4.95 13.22
CA MET A 132 -1.84 4.24 14.41
C MET A 132 -2.73 4.40 15.64
N PHE A 133 -3.36 5.56 15.79
CA PHE A 133 -4.18 5.92 16.95
C PHE A 133 -5.59 6.29 16.51
N GLN A 134 -6.54 6.06 17.41
CA GLN A 134 -7.94 6.40 17.18
C GLN A 134 -8.15 7.88 17.52
N PHE A 135 -8.11 8.75 16.52
CA PHE A 135 -8.51 10.15 16.70
C PHE A 135 -9.98 10.34 16.34
N LYS A 136 -10.71 11.04 17.19
CA LYS A 136 -12.11 11.38 16.98
C LYS A 136 -12.25 12.90 16.85
N GLY A 137 -12.97 13.34 15.82
CA GLY A 137 -13.16 14.76 15.49
C GLY A 137 -12.25 15.26 14.35
N THR A 138 -12.31 16.56 14.08
CA THR A 138 -11.54 17.22 13.02
C THR A 138 -10.10 17.47 13.46
N CYS A 139 -9.18 16.60 13.02
CA CYS A 139 -7.76 16.88 13.16
C CYS A 139 -7.36 18.09 12.29
N PRO A 140 -6.49 18.98 12.78
CA PRO A 140 -6.05 20.16 12.03
C PRO A 140 -5.32 19.74 10.75
N ARG A 141 -5.93 20.02 9.59
CA ARG A 141 -5.32 19.76 8.28
C ARG A 141 -4.14 20.71 8.09
N LYS A 142 -3.02 20.19 7.61
CA LYS A 142 -1.85 21.02 7.23
C LYS A 142 -2.33 22.06 6.20
N ILE A 143 -2.37 23.34 6.58
CA ILE A 143 -2.57 24.44 5.63
C ILE A 143 -1.28 24.52 4.81
N ARG A 144 -1.45 24.55 3.49
CA ARG A 144 -0.37 24.57 2.50
C ARG A 144 0.47 25.83 2.63
#